data_AF-A0A2V1C367-F1
#
_entry.id   AF-A0A2V1C367-F1
#
_cell.length_a   1.000
_cell.length_b   1.000
_cell.length_c   1.000
_cell.angle_alpha   90.00
_cell.angle_beta   90.00
_cell.angle_gamma   90.00
#
_symmetry.space_group_name_H-M   'P 1'
#
loop_
_entity.id
_entity.type
_entity.pdbx_description
1 polymer ?
#
loop_
_entity_poly.entity_id
_entity_poly.type
_entity_poly.pdbx_seq_one_letter_code
_entity_poly.pdbx_strand_id
1 'polypeptide(L)'
;MLASENALTFHPFERLPYELRCMIYALMTPDRRIIEIKYPKRGHEGESRGDFMLTYDFPAILYISSEAREWATKFLNYKRSFRSNLNGCAIYYDPARDSLLFHSLPLFEKFFSANFNSFAARPLRHQVIDQSKAIRAPLFLAINFGWELCITPDTYKLLGQPKNIILARKSGPPGNMDGYAVDNIVRELGPRVQTVLGEHIIPPKLVRRMTFRELRDSIAKLDVPKPQANIPPQ
;
A
#
# COMPACT_ATOMS: atom_id res chain seq x y z
N MET A 1 -34.05 -3.04 -21.07
CA MET A 1 -34.19 -1.58 -21.02
C MET A 1 -33.91 -1.12 -19.60
N LEU A 2 -32.71 -0.59 -19.33
CA LEU A 2 -32.41 0.19 -18.13
C LEU A 2 -31.56 1.38 -18.55
N ALA A 3 -31.91 2.52 -17.99
CA ALA A 3 -31.61 3.88 -18.42
C ALA A 3 -30.13 4.20 -18.71
N SER A 4 -29.90 4.85 -19.86
CA SER A 4 -28.99 5.98 -20.06
C SER A 4 -27.61 5.92 -19.35
N GLU A 5 -26.63 5.32 -20.03
CA GLU A 5 -25.18 5.43 -19.74
C GLU A 5 -24.57 6.83 -20.00
N ASN A 6 -25.39 7.89 -20.09
CA ASN A 6 -24.90 9.26 -19.99
C ASN A 6 -24.93 9.69 -18.52
N ALA A 7 -24.09 9.07 -17.69
CA ALA A 7 -23.73 9.69 -16.42
C ALA A 7 -23.08 11.04 -16.76
N LEU A 8 -23.84 12.13 -16.54
CA LEU A 8 -23.42 13.53 -16.71
C LEU A 8 -21.95 13.66 -16.29
N THR A 9 -21.05 13.78 -17.27
CA THR A 9 -19.66 14.06 -16.98
C THR A 9 -19.62 15.44 -16.36
N PHE A 10 -19.38 15.49 -15.06
CA PHE A 10 -19.16 16.75 -14.37
C PHE A 10 -17.86 17.33 -14.91
N HIS A 11 -17.96 18.50 -15.54
CA HIS A 11 -16.82 19.25 -16.05
C HIS A 11 -16.72 20.55 -15.24
N PRO A 12 -16.18 20.50 -14.01
CA PRO A 12 -16.01 21.71 -13.25
C PRO A 12 -14.95 22.58 -13.91
N PHE A 13 -15.19 23.88 -13.83
CA PHE A 13 -14.27 24.92 -14.31
C PHE A 13 -14.08 24.98 -15.84
N GLU A 14 -15.00 24.49 -16.67
CA GLU A 14 -14.89 24.58 -18.15
C GLU A 14 -14.58 25.99 -18.67
N ARG A 15 -15.04 27.03 -17.97
CA ARG A 15 -14.79 28.43 -18.33
C ARG A 15 -13.41 28.95 -17.93
N LEU A 16 -12.63 28.19 -17.16
CA LEU A 16 -11.27 28.56 -16.78
C LEU A 16 -10.26 28.08 -17.83
N PRO A 17 -9.23 28.89 -18.13
CA PRO A 17 -8.06 28.45 -18.86
C PRO A 17 -7.48 27.15 -18.28
N TYR A 18 -6.89 26.33 -19.16
CA TYR A 18 -6.34 25.02 -18.81
C TYR A 18 -5.31 25.09 -17.68
N GLU A 19 -4.50 26.15 -17.67
CA GLU A 19 -3.47 26.40 -16.68
C GLU A 19 -4.07 26.55 -15.27
N LEU A 20 -5.16 27.32 -15.14
CA LEU A 20 -5.84 27.50 -13.86
C LEU A 20 -6.50 26.21 -13.38
N ARG A 21 -7.06 25.41 -14.30
CA ARG A 21 -7.60 24.08 -13.97
C ARG A 21 -6.51 23.15 -13.44
N CYS A 22 -5.34 23.14 -14.08
CA CYS A 22 -4.18 22.37 -13.61
C CYS A 22 -3.70 22.83 -12.24
N MET A 23 -3.69 24.14 -11.97
CA MET A 23 -3.36 24.67 -10.64
C MET A 23 -4.36 24.22 -9.59
N ILE A 24 -5.66 24.23 -9.89
CA ILE A 24 -6.71 23.70 -9.00
C ILE A 24 -6.48 22.21 -8.75
N TYR A 25 -6.25 21.41 -9.79
CA TYR A 25 -5.95 19.99 -9.63
C TYR A 25 -4.71 19.73 -8.76
N ALA A 26 -3.66 20.53 -8.92
CA ALA A 26 -2.47 20.43 -8.08
C ALA A 26 -2.78 20.69 -6.60
N LEU A 27 -3.65 21.68 -6.30
CA LEU A 27 -4.11 21.97 -4.93
C LEU A 27 -5.04 20.89 -4.36
N MET A 28 -5.68 20.10 -5.22
CA MET A 28 -6.53 18.97 -4.83
C MET A 28 -5.76 17.65 -4.67
N THR A 29 -4.43 17.69 -4.72
CA THR A 29 -3.58 16.53 -4.47
C THR A 29 -3.86 16.00 -3.06
N PRO A 30 -4.29 14.74 -2.90
CA PRO A 30 -4.54 14.18 -1.57
C PRO A 30 -3.23 14.11 -0.77
N ASP A 31 -3.31 14.30 0.53
CA ASP A 31 -2.22 13.98 1.46
C ASP A 31 -1.86 12.49 1.40
N ARG A 32 -0.72 12.12 1.99
CA ARG A 32 -0.37 10.72 2.13
C ARG A 32 -1.41 10.02 2.99
N ARG A 33 -1.73 8.79 2.64
CA ARG A 33 -2.85 8.05 3.27
C ARG A 33 -2.48 6.62 3.58
N ILE A 34 -3.24 6.06 4.51
CA ILE A 34 -3.19 4.65 4.86
C ILE A 34 -4.42 3.99 4.27
N ILE A 35 -4.21 3.02 3.39
CA ILE A 35 -5.26 2.16 2.87
C ILE A 35 -5.35 0.95 3.80
N GLU A 36 -6.42 0.92 4.60
CA GLU A 36 -6.67 -0.18 5.53
C GLU A 36 -7.39 -1.32 4.81
N ILE A 37 -6.80 -2.51 4.85
CA ILE A 37 -7.32 -3.74 4.30
C ILE A 37 -7.75 -4.61 5.48
N LYS A 38 -9.04 -4.95 5.55
CA LYS A 38 -9.67 -5.72 6.63
C LYS A 38 -10.69 -6.72 6.08
N TYR A 39 -11.10 -7.68 6.91
CA TYR A 39 -12.30 -8.45 6.63
C TYR A 39 -13.55 -7.60 6.88
N PRO A 40 -14.64 -7.81 6.13
CA PRO A 40 -15.94 -7.24 6.49
C PRO A 40 -16.31 -7.70 7.90
N LYS A 41 -16.91 -6.80 8.70
CA LYS A 41 -17.47 -7.18 10.02
C LYS A 41 -18.61 -8.16 9.71
N ARG A 42 -18.46 -9.44 10.10
CA ARG A 42 -19.50 -10.45 9.89
C ARG A 42 -20.78 -10.00 10.61
N GLY A 43 -21.83 -9.73 9.84
CA GLY A 43 -23.20 -9.90 10.31
C GLY A 43 -23.63 -11.29 9.88
N HIS A 44 -23.91 -12.16 10.84
CA HIS A 44 -24.39 -13.53 10.65
C HIS A 44 -23.41 -14.57 10.07
N GLU A 45 -23.61 -15.78 10.59
CA GLU A 45 -22.84 -16.98 10.34
C GLU A 45 -22.97 -17.40 8.87
N GLY A 46 -21.83 -17.62 8.18
CA GLY A 46 -21.80 -18.40 6.94
C GLY A 46 -21.17 -17.76 5.70
N GLU A 47 -21.24 -16.44 5.54
CA GLU A 47 -20.88 -15.78 4.25
C GLU A 47 -20.02 -14.53 4.54
N SER A 48 -18.85 -14.24 3.96
CA SER A 48 -18.04 -14.85 2.92
C SER A 48 -16.58 -14.78 3.41
N ARG A 49 -15.87 -15.90 3.48
CA ARG A 49 -14.39 -15.89 3.61
C ARG A 49 -13.70 -15.30 2.36
N GLY A 50 -14.47 -14.84 1.37
CA GLY A 50 -14.05 -14.34 0.06
C GLY A 50 -13.73 -12.84 -0.04
N ASP A 51 -14.30 -11.98 0.79
CA ASP A 51 -14.27 -10.53 0.48
C ASP A 51 -13.27 -9.71 1.29
N PHE A 52 -12.75 -8.66 0.66
CA PHE A 52 -11.91 -7.64 1.26
C PHE A 52 -12.76 -6.39 1.52
N MET A 53 -12.63 -5.81 2.71
CA MET A 53 -13.15 -4.48 3.01
C MET A 53 -11.99 -3.50 3.05
N LEU A 54 -12.08 -2.44 2.26
CA LEU A 54 -11.08 -1.38 2.19
C LEU A 54 -11.60 -0.14 2.92
N THR A 55 -10.72 0.57 3.61
CA THR A 55 -11.05 1.87 4.21
C THR A 55 -9.91 2.84 3.94
N TYR A 56 -10.23 3.90 3.21
CA TYR A 56 -9.30 4.95 2.84
C TYR A 56 -10.08 6.18 2.37
N ASP A 57 -9.47 7.34 2.50
CA ASP A 57 -9.99 8.57 1.91
C ASP A 57 -9.76 8.53 0.40
N PHE A 58 -10.84 8.38 -0.36
CA PHE A 58 -10.74 8.35 -1.81
C PHE A 58 -10.36 9.75 -2.33
N PRO A 59 -9.34 9.89 -3.21
CA PRO A 59 -8.88 11.19 -3.64
C PRO A 59 -9.95 11.87 -4.47
N ALA A 60 -10.45 13.01 -3.99
CA ALA A 60 -11.56 13.73 -4.63
C ALA A 60 -11.27 13.99 -6.12
N ILE A 61 -10.02 14.36 -6.47
CA ILE A 61 -9.55 14.60 -7.84
C ILE A 61 -9.88 13.46 -8.82
N LEU A 62 -9.95 12.22 -8.34
CA LEU A 62 -10.23 11.06 -9.17
C LEU A 62 -11.72 10.84 -9.47
N TYR A 63 -12.63 11.61 -8.86
CA TYR A 63 -14.08 11.58 -9.17
C TYR A 63 -14.56 12.81 -9.95
N ILE A 64 -13.74 13.84 -10.08
CA ILE A 64 -14.15 15.15 -10.61
C ILE A 64 -14.55 15.06 -12.08
N SER A 65 -13.61 14.67 -12.95
CA SER A 65 -13.77 14.63 -14.40
C SER A 65 -12.79 13.65 -15.03
N SER A 66 -12.95 13.34 -16.32
CA SER A 66 -11.95 12.57 -17.08
C SER A 66 -10.59 13.26 -17.11
N GLU A 67 -10.59 14.58 -17.35
CA GLU A 67 -9.37 15.40 -17.38
C GLU A 67 -8.64 15.39 -16.04
N ALA A 68 -9.35 15.56 -14.92
CA ALA A 68 -8.75 15.52 -13.59
C ALA A 68 -8.14 14.14 -13.28
N ARG A 69 -8.80 13.05 -13.70
CA ARG A 69 -8.27 11.68 -13.59
C ARG A 69 -7.02 11.46 -14.43
N GLU A 70 -7.00 11.97 -15.66
CA GLU A 70 -5.83 11.91 -16.53
C GLU A 70 -4.66 12.69 -15.92
N TRP A 71 -4.94 13.90 -15.42
CA TRP A 71 -3.97 14.73 -14.72
C TRP A 71 -3.39 13.99 -13.50
N ALA A 72 -4.23 13.43 -12.63
CA ALA A 72 -3.78 12.67 -11.46
C ALA A 72 -2.97 11.42 -11.85
N THR A 73 -3.33 10.75 -12.95
CA THR A 73 -2.57 9.59 -13.44
C THR A 73 -1.20 10.00 -13.96
N LYS A 74 -1.11 11.12 -14.69
CA LYS A 74 0.11 11.60 -15.34
C LYS A 74 1.07 12.26 -14.36
N PHE A 75 0.56 13.09 -13.45
CA PHE A 75 1.38 13.95 -12.59
C PHE A 75 1.49 13.44 -11.14
N LEU A 76 0.49 12.71 -10.64
CA LEU A 76 0.51 12.12 -9.29
C LEU A 76 0.73 10.61 -9.30
N ASN A 77 0.89 9.98 -10.48
CA ASN A 77 1.11 8.54 -10.63
C ASN A 77 0.02 7.65 -9.98
N TYR A 78 -1.19 8.18 -9.78
CA TYR A 78 -2.32 7.36 -9.31
C TYR A 78 -2.75 6.38 -10.39
N LYS A 79 -2.68 5.07 -10.09
CA LYS A 79 -3.07 4.01 -11.04
C LYS A 79 -4.03 3.04 -10.40
N ARG A 80 -4.96 2.52 -11.21
CA ARG A 80 -5.81 1.39 -10.83
C ARG A 80 -4.92 0.17 -10.60
N SER A 81 -4.80 -0.24 -9.35
CA SER A 81 -3.88 -1.25 -8.85
C SER A 81 -4.65 -2.35 -8.11
N PHE A 82 -3.98 -3.48 -7.86
CA PHE A 82 -4.46 -4.60 -7.02
C PHE A 82 -5.71 -5.31 -7.53
N ARG A 83 -6.04 -5.19 -8.82
CA ARG A 83 -7.19 -5.88 -9.42
C ARG A 83 -7.13 -7.39 -9.18
N SER A 84 -5.96 -7.98 -9.33
CA SER A 84 -5.68 -9.42 -9.11
C SER A 84 -5.70 -9.80 -7.62
N ASN A 85 -5.29 -8.90 -6.73
CA ASN A 85 -5.27 -9.12 -5.29
C ASN A 85 -6.65 -8.97 -4.62
N LEU A 86 -7.52 -8.13 -5.20
CA LEU A 86 -8.81 -7.71 -4.63
C LEU A 86 -10.01 -8.28 -5.40
N ASN A 87 -9.91 -9.51 -5.93
CA ASN A 87 -10.99 -10.21 -6.62
C ASN A 87 -11.66 -9.39 -7.76
N GLY A 88 -10.87 -8.63 -8.52
CA GLY A 88 -11.36 -7.80 -9.61
C GLY A 88 -11.65 -6.34 -9.24
N CYS A 89 -11.68 -6.00 -7.95
CA CYS A 89 -11.92 -4.64 -7.46
C CYS A 89 -10.63 -3.82 -7.39
N ALA A 90 -10.24 -3.19 -8.50
CA ALA A 90 -9.07 -2.31 -8.53
C ALA A 90 -9.31 -1.00 -7.76
N ILE A 91 -8.30 -0.53 -7.02
CA ILE A 91 -8.29 0.78 -6.37
C ILE A 91 -7.26 1.72 -6.99
N TYR A 92 -7.48 3.03 -6.91
CA TYR A 92 -6.45 3.99 -7.25
C TYR A 92 -5.40 4.03 -6.15
N TYR A 93 -4.14 3.86 -6.53
CA TYR A 93 -3.01 3.74 -5.62
C TYR A 93 -1.78 4.46 -6.21
N ASP A 94 -1.09 5.24 -5.38
CA ASP A 94 0.22 5.81 -5.67
C ASP A 94 1.26 5.28 -4.67
N PRO A 95 2.23 4.44 -5.08
CA PRO A 95 3.21 3.86 -4.18
C PRO A 95 4.12 4.86 -3.47
N ALA A 96 4.26 6.08 -3.99
CA ALA A 96 5.06 7.11 -3.35
C ALA A 96 4.36 7.78 -2.16
N ARG A 97 3.02 7.69 -2.11
CA ARG A 97 2.18 8.42 -1.15
C ARG A 97 1.32 7.51 -0.29
N ASP A 98 0.92 6.38 -0.83
CA ASP A 98 0.00 5.47 -0.18
C ASP A 98 0.75 4.39 0.59
N SER A 99 0.30 4.17 1.82
CA SER A 99 0.71 3.06 2.67
C SER A 99 -0.39 2.02 2.73
N LEU A 100 -0.01 0.75 2.84
CA LEU A 100 -0.97 -0.35 3.00
C LEU A 100 -0.92 -0.85 4.44
N LEU A 101 -2.08 -1.01 5.06
CA LEU A 101 -2.21 -1.63 6.38
C LEU A 101 -3.09 -2.87 6.30
N PHE A 102 -2.53 -4.01 6.66
CA PHE A 102 -3.28 -5.26 6.79
C PHE A 102 -3.63 -5.49 8.26
N HIS A 103 -4.91 -5.74 8.55
CA HIS A 103 -5.37 -5.92 9.95
C HIS A 103 -5.02 -7.28 10.56
N SER A 104 -4.54 -8.25 9.78
CA SER A 104 -4.13 -9.58 10.26
C SER A 104 -3.23 -10.31 9.26
N LEU A 105 -2.40 -11.26 9.72
CA LEU A 105 -1.57 -12.10 8.86
C LEU A 105 -2.38 -12.96 7.86
N PRO A 106 -3.49 -13.65 8.23
CA PRO A 106 -4.26 -14.42 7.25
C PRO A 106 -4.83 -13.57 6.10
N LEU A 107 -5.17 -12.31 6.39
CA LEU A 107 -5.64 -11.37 5.37
C LEU A 107 -4.52 -10.95 4.41
N PHE A 108 -3.32 -10.75 4.96
CA PHE A 108 -2.11 -10.48 4.19
C PHE A 108 -1.79 -11.66 3.26
N GLU A 109 -1.73 -12.88 3.81
CA GLU A 109 -1.51 -14.11 3.06
C GLU A 109 -2.52 -14.27 1.93
N LYS A 110 -3.80 -14.03 2.21
CA LYS A 110 -4.87 -14.08 1.21
C LYS A 110 -4.68 -13.06 0.08
N PHE A 111 -4.35 -11.81 0.41
CA PHE A 111 -4.14 -10.73 -0.57
C PHE A 111 -3.03 -11.05 -1.57
N PHE A 112 -1.95 -11.67 -1.09
CA PHE A 112 -0.82 -12.10 -1.92
C PHE A 112 -0.98 -13.51 -2.49
N SER A 113 -1.94 -14.28 -1.99
CA SER A 113 -2.12 -15.70 -2.27
C SER A 113 -0.83 -16.50 -2.01
N ALA A 114 -0.17 -16.19 -0.89
CA ALA A 114 1.08 -16.80 -0.47
C ALA A 114 1.09 -16.99 1.06
N ASN A 115 1.84 -17.98 1.53
CA ASN A 115 2.03 -18.24 2.95
C ASN A 115 3.22 -17.43 3.49
N PHE A 116 3.01 -16.77 4.63
CA PHE A 116 4.03 -15.98 5.34
C PHE A 116 4.16 -16.38 6.81
N ASN A 117 3.53 -17.48 7.26
CA ASN A 117 3.56 -17.95 8.64
C ASN A 117 4.64 -19.02 8.91
N SER A 118 5.35 -19.50 7.89
CA SER A 118 6.37 -20.52 8.05
C SER A 118 7.52 -20.39 7.05
N PHE A 119 8.76 -20.43 7.56
CA PHE A 119 9.97 -20.53 6.72
C PHE A 119 10.06 -21.84 5.93
N ALA A 120 9.32 -22.89 6.36
CA ALA A 120 9.22 -24.16 5.66
C ALA A 120 8.13 -24.13 4.58
N ALA A 121 7.13 -23.25 4.71
CA ALA A 121 6.12 -22.98 3.69
C ALA A 121 6.65 -22.07 2.57
N ARG A 122 7.93 -22.23 2.21
CA ARG A 122 8.51 -21.55 1.04
C ARG A 122 7.60 -21.85 -0.15
N PRO A 123 7.27 -20.86 -0.99
CA PRO A 123 6.65 -21.19 -2.26
C PRO A 123 7.52 -22.26 -2.92
N LEU A 124 6.91 -23.43 -3.21
CA LEU A 124 7.62 -24.52 -3.88
C LEU A 124 8.32 -23.94 -5.11
N ARG A 125 9.49 -24.44 -5.50
CA ARG A 125 10.25 -23.97 -6.69
C ARG A 125 9.40 -23.88 -7.98
N HIS A 126 8.22 -24.48 -8.00
CA HIS A 126 7.29 -24.53 -9.13
C HIS A 126 5.99 -23.73 -8.90
N GLN A 127 5.77 -23.19 -7.70
CA GLN A 127 4.81 -22.11 -7.52
C GLN A 127 5.42 -20.86 -8.12
N VAL A 128 5.14 -20.67 -9.41
CA VAL A 128 5.44 -19.42 -10.10
C VAL A 128 4.78 -18.30 -9.30
N ILE A 129 5.61 -17.52 -8.62
CA ILE A 129 5.17 -16.33 -7.90
C ILE A 129 4.40 -15.47 -8.90
N ASP A 130 3.12 -15.25 -8.65
CA ASP A 130 2.27 -14.43 -9.50
C ASP A 130 2.73 -12.98 -9.42
N GLN A 131 3.63 -12.59 -10.32
CA GLN A 131 4.17 -11.23 -10.41
C GLN A 131 3.07 -10.21 -10.71
N SER A 132 1.89 -10.62 -11.23
CA SER A 132 0.75 -9.72 -11.40
C SER A 132 0.17 -9.22 -10.07
N LYS A 133 0.49 -9.89 -8.96
CA LYS A 133 0.10 -9.52 -7.60
C LYS A 133 1.18 -8.75 -6.85
N ALA A 134 2.36 -8.55 -7.46
CA ALA A 134 3.43 -7.82 -6.83
C ALA A 134 3.08 -6.33 -6.68
N ILE A 135 3.34 -5.79 -5.48
CA ILE A 135 3.09 -4.37 -5.20
C ILE A 135 4.34 -3.58 -5.54
N ARG A 136 4.26 -2.60 -6.42
CA ARG A 136 5.39 -1.67 -6.56
C ARG A 136 5.56 -0.88 -5.26
N ALA A 137 6.61 -1.22 -4.50
CA ALA A 137 7.15 -0.55 -3.31
C ALA A 137 6.23 0.50 -2.62
N PRO A 138 5.28 0.09 -1.77
CA PRO A 138 4.51 1.03 -0.95
C PRO A 138 5.42 1.89 -0.10
N LEU A 139 4.94 3.09 0.25
CA LEU A 139 5.63 3.98 1.18
C LEU A 139 5.86 3.26 2.51
N PHE A 140 4.81 2.65 3.06
CA PHE A 140 4.91 1.68 4.15
C PHE A 140 4.03 0.47 3.86
N LEU A 141 4.60 -0.74 4.05
CA LEU A 141 3.85 -1.98 4.15
C LEU A 141 3.68 -2.33 5.63
N ALA A 142 2.48 -2.14 6.16
CA ALA A 142 2.18 -2.34 7.58
C ALA A 142 1.27 -3.56 7.79
N ILE A 143 1.57 -4.36 8.82
CA ILE A 143 0.81 -5.58 9.15
C ILE A 143 0.54 -5.58 10.65
N ASN A 144 -0.73 -5.66 11.02
CA ASN A 144 -1.16 -5.77 12.41
C ASN A 144 -1.02 -7.21 12.91
N PHE A 145 -0.44 -7.38 14.10
CA PHE A 145 -0.13 -8.70 14.70
C PHE A 145 0.70 -9.61 13.79
N GLY A 146 1.77 -9.09 13.22
CA GLY A 146 2.68 -9.84 12.34
C GLY A 146 3.82 -10.56 13.07
N TRP A 147 3.65 -11.01 14.31
CA TRP A 147 4.75 -11.67 15.05
C TRP A 147 5.12 -13.05 14.50
N GLU A 148 4.22 -13.69 13.76
CA GLU A 148 4.46 -14.93 13.00
C GLU A 148 4.98 -14.65 11.58
N LEU A 149 5.13 -13.37 11.20
CA LEU A 149 5.49 -13.00 9.85
C LEU A 149 6.92 -13.45 9.53
N CYS A 150 7.02 -14.33 8.55
CA CYS A 150 8.26 -14.82 7.99
C CYS A 150 8.40 -14.25 6.58
N ILE A 151 9.41 -13.40 6.37
CA ILE A 151 9.74 -12.87 5.04
C ILE A 151 11.06 -13.49 4.60
N THR A 152 11.01 -14.17 3.46
CA THR A 152 12.17 -14.69 2.72
C THR A 152 12.49 -13.78 1.54
N PRO A 153 13.64 -13.93 0.87
CA PRO A 153 13.97 -13.15 -0.32
C PRO A 153 12.93 -13.29 -1.45
N ASP A 154 12.43 -14.52 -1.67
CA ASP A 154 11.44 -14.79 -2.72
C ASP A 154 10.09 -14.14 -2.40
N THR A 155 9.63 -14.27 -1.15
CA THR A 155 8.38 -13.65 -0.71
C THR A 155 8.50 -12.12 -0.64
N TYR A 156 9.66 -11.58 -0.27
CA TYR A 156 9.93 -10.14 -0.34
C TYR A 156 9.89 -9.59 -1.77
N LYS A 157 10.37 -10.37 -2.75
CA LYS A 157 10.21 -10.03 -4.16
C LYS A 157 8.73 -10.03 -4.58
N LEU A 158 7.91 -10.97 -4.09
CA LEU A 158 6.46 -10.96 -4.28
C LEU A 158 5.81 -9.70 -3.69
N LEU A 159 6.30 -9.20 -2.55
CA LEU A 159 5.83 -7.93 -1.98
C LEU A 159 6.24 -6.70 -2.83
N GLY A 160 7.00 -6.93 -3.90
CA GLY A 160 7.60 -5.92 -4.79
C GLY A 160 8.55 -4.98 -4.06
N GLN A 161 9.27 -5.54 -3.09
CA GLN A 161 10.40 -4.93 -2.38
C GLN A 161 10.04 -3.58 -1.72
N PRO A 162 9.08 -3.56 -0.79
CA PRO A 162 8.68 -2.36 -0.07
C PRO A 162 9.88 -1.71 0.62
N LYS A 163 9.99 -0.38 0.50
CA LYS A 163 11.09 0.37 1.13
C LYS A 163 11.01 0.31 2.65
N ASN A 164 9.81 0.24 3.21
CA ASN A 164 9.59 0.22 4.65
C ASN A 164 8.57 -0.88 5.01
N ILE A 165 8.93 -1.75 5.94
CA ILE A 165 8.07 -2.81 6.50
C ILE A 165 7.81 -2.49 7.96
N ILE A 166 6.54 -2.46 8.34
CA ILE A 166 6.11 -2.08 9.69
C ILE A 166 5.27 -3.20 10.30
N LEU A 167 5.73 -3.72 11.43
CA LEU A 167 4.89 -4.58 12.27
C LEU A 167 4.09 -3.67 13.20
N ALA A 168 2.85 -3.41 12.79
CA ALA A 168 1.97 -2.48 13.48
C ALA A 168 1.25 -3.17 14.65
N ARG A 169 1.07 -2.46 15.76
CA ARG A 169 0.18 -2.85 16.86
C ARG A 169 -0.97 -1.87 16.94
N LYS A 170 -2.21 -2.36 16.78
CA LYS A 170 -3.40 -1.52 16.96
C LYS A 170 -3.52 -0.95 18.37
N SER A 171 -3.13 -1.73 19.38
CA SER A 171 -3.19 -1.35 20.79
C SER A 171 -2.08 -2.05 21.58
N GLY A 172 -1.65 -1.40 22.66
CA GLY A 172 -0.60 -1.90 23.55
C GLY A 172 0.81 -1.72 22.99
N PRO A 173 1.84 -1.81 23.85
CA PRO A 173 3.22 -1.75 23.42
C PRO A 173 3.58 -2.99 22.56
N PRO A 174 4.56 -2.86 21.66
CA PRO A 174 5.11 -4.02 20.95
C PRO A 174 5.69 -5.03 21.95
N GLY A 175 5.34 -6.30 21.78
CA GLY A 175 5.84 -7.39 22.60
C GLY A 175 7.18 -7.91 22.10
N ASN A 176 7.79 -8.82 22.87
CA ASN A 176 9.06 -9.46 22.51
C ASN A 176 8.97 -10.24 21.19
N MET A 177 7.82 -10.90 20.93
CA MET A 177 7.59 -11.66 19.70
C MET A 177 7.65 -10.80 18.44
N ASP A 178 7.20 -9.53 18.48
CA ASP A 178 7.35 -8.64 17.33
C ASP A 178 8.82 -8.26 17.11
N GLY A 179 9.61 -8.20 18.18
CA GLY A 179 11.06 -7.98 18.09
C GLY A 179 11.75 -9.10 17.33
N TYR A 180 11.46 -10.36 17.70
CA TYR A 180 11.98 -11.52 16.98
C TYR A 180 11.58 -11.53 15.50
N ALA A 181 10.34 -11.16 15.17
CA ALA A 181 9.91 -11.06 13.78
C ALA A 181 10.68 -9.99 13.00
N VAL A 182 10.90 -8.80 13.59
CA VAL A 182 11.74 -7.74 12.99
C VAL A 182 13.17 -8.25 12.76
N ASP A 183 13.80 -8.83 13.78
CA ASP A 183 15.18 -9.31 13.71
C ASP A 183 15.33 -10.41 12.65
N ASN A 184 14.35 -11.31 12.55
CA ASN A 184 14.30 -12.32 11.51
C ASN A 184 14.22 -11.70 10.12
N ILE A 185 13.30 -10.75 9.88
CA ILE A 185 13.19 -10.08 8.57
C ILE A 185 14.50 -9.38 8.19
N VAL A 186 15.13 -8.67 9.14
CA VAL A 186 16.41 -7.99 8.90
C VAL A 186 17.51 -8.98 8.57
N ARG A 187 17.57 -10.12 9.28
CA ARG A 187 18.55 -11.17 9.02
C ARG A 187 18.36 -11.79 7.63
N GLU A 188 17.12 -12.14 7.27
CA GLU A 188 16.80 -12.80 6.01
C GLU A 188 16.94 -11.87 4.78
N LEU A 189 16.83 -10.55 4.96
CA LEU A 189 16.91 -9.57 3.86
C LEU A 189 18.19 -8.73 3.87
N GLY A 190 19.27 -9.25 4.47
CA GLY A 190 20.55 -8.55 4.62
C GLY A 190 21.23 -8.13 3.30
N PRO A 191 22.34 -7.36 3.37
CA PRO A 191 22.94 -6.61 2.25
C PRO A 191 23.56 -7.43 1.10
N ARG A 192 23.42 -8.76 1.09
CA ARG A 192 23.97 -9.65 0.05
C ARG A 192 23.03 -10.80 -0.32
N VAL A 193 21.77 -10.69 0.04
CA VAL A 193 20.83 -11.78 -0.16
C VAL A 193 20.30 -11.78 -1.60
N GLN A 194 20.07 -12.98 -2.12
CA GLN A 194 19.48 -13.23 -3.43
C GLN A 194 18.25 -14.12 -3.29
N THR A 195 17.37 -14.08 -4.29
CA THR A 195 16.27 -15.06 -4.43
C THR A 195 16.81 -16.45 -4.74
N VAL A 196 15.96 -17.47 -4.69
CA VAL A 196 16.32 -18.84 -5.10
C VAL A 196 16.81 -18.91 -6.55
N LEU A 197 16.40 -17.94 -7.38
CA LEU A 197 16.82 -17.81 -8.78
C LEU A 197 18.09 -16.96 -8.96
N GLY A 198 18.78 -16.58 -7.87
CA GLY A 198 20.01 -15.79 -7.90
C GLY A 198 19.79 -14.30 -8.16
N GLU A 199 18.55 -13.82 -8.09
CA GLU A 199 18.24 -12.42 -8.35
C GLU A 199 18.55 -11.58 -7.12
N HIS A 200 19.20 -10.44 -7.31
CA HIS A 200 19.50 -9.51 -6.23
C HIS A 200 18.23 -8.84 -5.70
N ILE A 201 18.10 -8.78 -4.37
CA ILE A 201 17.08 -7.97 -3.70
C ILE A 201 17.68 -6.68 -3.15
N ILE A 202 16.87 -5.61 -3.15
CA ILE A 202 17.20 -4.34 -2.49
C ILE A 202 16.62 -4.39 -1.07
N PRO A 203 17.44 -4.44 -0.02
CA PRO A 203 16.96 -4.52 1.35
C PRO A 203 15.99 -3.37 1.69
N PRO A 204 15.00 -3.62 2.56
CA PRO A 204 14.16 -2.54 3.06
C PRO A 204 15.03 -1.51 3.81
N LYS A 205 14.73 -0.23 3.63
CA LYS A 205 15.39 0.87 4.36
C LYS A 205 15.02 0.86 5.84
N LEU A 206 13.81 0.42 6.16
CA LEU A 206 13.29 0.36 7.52
C LEU A 206 12.49 -0.92 7.72
N VAL A 207 12.84 -1.67 8.76
CA VAL A 207 12.00 -2.73 9.32
C VAL A 207 11.83 -2.42 10.79
N ARG A 208 10.59 -2.14 11.23
CA ARG A 208 10.37 -1.66 12.60
C ARG A 208 9.00 -2.07 13.13
N ARG A 209 8.93 -2.23 14.45
CA ARG A 209 7.68 -2.32 15.20
C ARG A 209 7.19 -0.93 15.62
N MET A 210 5.91 -0.65 15.39
CA MET A 210 5.28 0.63 15.73
C MET A 210 3.84 0.40 16.18
N THR A 211 3.33 1.26 17.05
CA THR A 211 1.90 1.38 17.26
C THR A 211 1.24 2.01 16.02
N PHE A 212 -0.07 1.80 15.87
CA PHE A 212 -0.80 2.39 14.75
C PHE A 212 -0.80 3.93 14.81
N ARG A 213 -0.76 4.50 16.02
CA ARG A 213 -0.59 5.94 16.23
C ARG A 213 0.76 6.43 15.69
N GLU A 214 1.86 5.76 16.04
CA GLU A 214 3.20 6.14 15.56
C GLU A 214 3.33 6.03 14.03
N LEU A 215 2.68 5.04 13.41
CA LEU A 215 2.64 4.92 11.94
C LEU A 215 1.92 6.13 11.31
N ARG A 216 0.74 6.49 11.84
CA ARG A 216 -0.02 7.68 11.39
C ARG A 216 0.79 8.96 11.57
N ASP A 217 1.40 9.14 12.74
CA ASP A 217 2.23 10.31 13.05
C ASP A 217 3.47 10.39 12.14
N SER A 218 4.06 9.24 11.78
CA SER A 218 5.21 9.17 10.86
C SER A 218 4.83 9.59 9.44
N ILE A 219 3.64 9.18 8.97
CA ILE A 219 3.14 9.57 7.65
C ILE A 219 2.82 11.08 7.63
N ALA A 220 2.11 11.58 8.64
CA ALA A 220 1.77 13.00 8.76
C ALA A 220 3.02 13.90 8.77
N LYS A 221 4.11 13.47 9.43
CA LYS A 221 5.40 14.20 9.41
C LYS A 221 6.04 14.30 8.03
N LEU A 222 5.74 13.37 7.12
CA LEU A 222 6.24 13.44 5.74
C LEU A 222 5.46 14.45 4.91
N ASP A 223 4.21 14.73 5.26
CA ASP A 223 3.33 15.69 4.57
C ASP A 223 3.65 17.14 4.91
N VAL A 224 4.31 17.40 6.04
CA VAL A 224 4.80 18.74 6.38
C VAL A 224 5.82 19.18 5.33
N PRO A 225 5.58 20.29 4.60
CA PRO A 225 6.57 20.85 3.70
C PRO A 225 7.86 21.05 4.49
N LYS A 226 8.97 20.47 4.02
CA LYS A 226 10.27 20.77 4.62
C LYS A 226 10.43 22.29 4.59
N PRO A 227 10.78 22.95 5.72
CA PRO A 227 11.03 24.38 5.69
C PRO A 227 12.02 24.64 4.57
N GLN A 228 11.64 25.48 3.61
CA GLN A 228 12.55 25.90 2.56
C GLN A 228 13.73 26.53 3.29
N ALA A 229 14.89 25.87 3.20
CA ALA A 229 16.12 26.49 3.68
C ALA A 229 16.22 27.81 2.94
N ASN A 230 16.09 28.92 3.67
CA ASN A 230 16.20 30.26 3.12
C ASN A 230 17.50 30.31 2.32
N ILE A 231 17.38 30.25 1.00
CA ILE A 231 18.50 30.51 0.10
C ILE A 231 18.72 32.01 0.24
N PRO A 232 19.85 32.48 0.80
CA PRO A 232 20.11 33.90 0.89
C PRO A 232 20.09 34.49 -0.52
N PRO A 233 19.52 35.70 -0.71
CA PRO A 233 19.55 36.36 -2.01
C PRO A 233 21.01 36.53 -2.45
N GLN A 234 21.30 36.12 -3.69
CA GLN A 234 22.57 36.38 -4.37
C GLN A 234 22.62 37.80 -4.89
#